data_AF-A0A150ST54-F1
#
_entry.id   AF-A0A150ST54-F1
#
_cell.length_a   1.000
_cell.length_b   1.000
_cell.length_c   1.000
_cell.angle_alpha   90.00
_cell.angle_beta   90.00
_cell.angle_gamma   90.00
#
_symmetry.space_group_name_H-M   'P 1'
#
loop_
_entity.id
_entity.type
_entity.pdbx_description
1 polymer ?
#
loop_
_entity_poly.entity_id
_entity_poly.type
_entity_poly.pdbx_seq_one_letter_code
_entity_poly.pdbx_strand_id
1 'polypeptide(L)'
;MSDPDQLIPEEEEDLLYWASMATLYAVGYIRILADAIERGDADLQVDPVAWENTLIAVEGAMAEQIRGRLHGPTAITAEDVDRMRRLRGLGSAALSGGERPPELCRLALRSMESLFGPDWKRVAREAAFYARALNQEFHPRSGGRAAGGASVDAAR
;
A
#
# COMPACT_ATOMS: atom_id res chain seq x y z
N MET A 1 30.14 18.28 17.78
CA MET A 1 30.38 17.01 18.51
C MET A 1 29.00 16.49 18.87
N SER A 2 28.54 15.46 18.16
CA SER A 2 27.29 14.78 18.49
C SER A 2 27.58 13.78 19.62
N ASP A 3 26.68 13.70 20.58
CA ASP A 3 26.81 12.89 21.79
C ASP A 3 26.70 11.38 21.45
N PRO A 4 27.68 10.52 21.79
CA PRO A 4 27.64 9.09 21.47
C PRO A 4 26.51 8.32 22.20
N ASP A 5 25.84 8.93 23.18
CA ASP A 5 24.67 8.38 23.89
C ASP A 5 23.33 8.61 23.15
N GLN A 6 23.35 9.20 21.94
CA GLN A 6 22.16 9.38 21.09
C GLN A 6 22.04 8.36 19.94
N LEU A 7 22.72 7.22 20.04
CA LEU A 7 22.53 6.13 19.08
C LEU A 7 21.27 5.36 19.48
N ILE A 8 20.25 5.44 18.62
CA ILE A 8 19.11 4.52 18.67
C ILE A 8 19.70 3.09 18.55
N PRO A 9 19.32 2.14 19.42
CA PRO A 9 19.75 0.76 19.26
C PRO A 9 19.41 0.25 17.85
N GLU A 10 20.30 -0.51 17.20
CA GLU A 10 20.12 -0.97 15.81
C GLU A 10 18.75 -1.63 15.55
N GLU A 11 18.22 -2.37 16.53
CA GLU A 11 16.88 -2.98 16.47
C GLU A 11 15.74 -1.95 16.36
N GLU A 12 15.86 -0.80 17.03
CA GLU A 12 14.88 0.28 16.98
C GLU A 12 15.00 1.09 15.68
N GLU A 13 16.22 1.24 15.14
CA GLU A 13 16.44 1.81 13.80
C GLU A 13 15.82 0.92 12.69
N ASP A 14 16.01 -0.39 12.77
CA ASP A 14 15.41 -1.36 11.84
C ASP A 14 13.88 -1.34 11.90
N LEU A 15 13.31 -1.25 13.10
CA LEU A 15 11.85 -1.14 13.29
C LEU A 15 11.29 0.17 12.73
N LEU A 16 11.97 1.29 12.95
CA LEU A 16 11.59 2.60 12.40
C LEU A 16 11.67 2.60 10.87
N TYR A 17 12.75 2.06 10.31
CA TYR A 17 12.95 1.93 8.88
C TYR A 17 11.86 1.06 8.25
N TRP A 18 11.62 -0.12 8.83
CA TRP A 18 10.59 -1.05 8.36
C TRP A 18 9.19 -0.42 8.42
N ALA A 19 8.83 0.23 9.53
CA ALA A 19 7.53 0.89 9.68
C ALA A 19 7.35 2.03 8.67
N SER A 20 8.41 2.80 8.40
CA SER A 20 8.41 3.86 7.40
C SER A 20 8.18 3.29 5.99
N MET A 21 8.88 2.22 5.64
CA MET A 21 8.73 1.55 4.35
C MET A 21 7.33 0.94 4.18
N ALA A 22 6.81 0.23 5.20
CA ALA A 22 5.47 -0.33 5.18
C ALA A 22 4.40 0.77 4.98
N THR A 23 4.56 1.91 5.67
CA THR A 23 3.64 3.04 5.55
C THR A 23 3.68 3.67 4.16
N LEU A 24 4.88 3.80 3.57
CA LEU A 24 5.03 4.27 2.19
C LEU A 24 4.31 3.34 1.20
N TYR A 25 4.53 2.03 1.30
CA TYR A 25 3.88 1.05 0.42
C TYR A 25 2.38 1.00 0.59
N ALA A 26 1.89 1.09 1.83
CA ALA A 26 0.46 1.16 2.10
C ALA A 26 -0.18 2.32 1.34
N VAL A 27 0.39 3.52 1.45
CA VAL A 27 -0.14 4.69 0.72
C VAL A 27 -0.06 4.50 -0.78
N GLY A 28 1.00 3.87 -1.29
CA GLY A 28 1.09 3.51 -2.71
C GLY A 28 -0.05 2.60 -3.17
N TYR A 29 -0.29 1.49 -2.46
CA TYR A 29 -1.39 0.56 -2.77
C TYR A 29 -2.76 1.18 -2.60
N ILE A 30 -2.99 1.93 -1.51
CA ILE A 30 -4.24 2.65 -1.27
C ILE A 30 -4.52 3.63 -2.40
N ARG A 31 -3.49 4.36 -2.88
CA ARG A 31 -3.64 5.27 -4.02
C ARG A 31 -3.96 4.55 -5.31
N ILE A 32 -3.28 3.45 -5.63
CA ILE A 32 -3.53 2.65 -6.83
C ILE A 32 -4.97 2.13 -6.84
N LEU A 33 -5.41 1.58 -5.70
CA LEU A 33 -6.77 1.07 -5.52
C LEU A 33 -7.81 2.19 -5.67
N ALA A 34 -7.62 3.34 -5.00
CA ALA A 34 -8.52 4.47 -5.11
C ALA A 34 -8.63 4.99 -6.55
N ASP A 35 -7.49 5.13 -7.24
CA ASP A 35 -7.42 5.54 -8.64
C ASP A 35 -8.20 4.59 -9.56
N ALA A 36 -8.09 3.27 -9.33
CA ALA A 36 -8.82 2.27 -10.11
C ALA A 36 -10.34 2.32 -9.86
N ILE A 37 -10.75 2.52 -8.61
CA ILE A 37 -12.15 2.69 -8.24
C ILE A 37 -12.74 3.95 -8.88
N GLU A 38 -12.03 5.08 -8.83
CA GLU A 38 -12.48 6.35 -9.42
C GLU A 38 -12.68 6.24 -10.95
N ARG A 39 -11.86 5.44 -11.63
CA ARG A 39 -12.00 5.16 -13.07
C ARG A 39 -13.06 4.11 -13.40
N GLY A 40 -13.52 3.34 -12.42
CA GLY A 40 -14.41 2.21 -12.63
C GLY A 40 -13.71 0.97 -13.21
N ASP A 41 -12.41 0.82 -12.99
CA ASP A 41 -11.61 -0.28 -13.55
C ASP A 41 -12.02 -1.63 -12.95
N ALA A 42 -12.15 -2.68 -13.76
CA ALA A 42 -12.38 -4.04 -13.26
C ALA A 42 -11.15 -4.58 -12.51
N ASP A 43 -9.95 -4.32 -13.02
CA ASP A 43 -8.68 -4.63 -12.37
C ASP A 43 -8.27 -3.49 -11.44
N LEU A 44 -8.16 -3.76 -10.13
CA LEU A 44 -7.75 -2.78 -9.12
C LEU A 44 -6.23 -2.63 -9.00
N GLN A 45 -5.45 -3.45 -9.72
CA GLN A 45 -3.99 -3.33 -9.90
C GLN A 45 -3.16 -3.42 -8.62
N VAL A 46 -3.73 -4.00 -7.56
CA VAL A 46 -3.05 -4.31 -6.31
C VAL A 46 -3.16 -5.80 -6.07
N ASP A 47 -2.06 -6.45 -5.71
CA ASP A 47 -2.09 -7.85 -5.31
C ASP A 47 -2.81 -8.00 -3.95
N PRO A 48 -3.81 -8.91 -3.80
CA PRO A 48 -4.56 -9.06 -2.56
C PRO A 48 -3.69 -9.46 -1.35
N VAL A 49 -2.62 -10.25 -1.56
CA VAL A 49 -1.73 -10.68 -0.48
C VAL A 49 -0.82 -9.54 -0.04
N ALA A 50 -0.28 -8.77 -0.99
CA ALA A 50 0.48 -7.57 -0.72
C ALA A 50 -0.35 -6.53 0.04
N TRP A 51 -1.61 -6.33 -0.37
CA TRP A 51 -2.55 -5.46 0.34
C TRP A 51 -2.72 -5.86 1.80
N GLU A 52 -3.05 -7.12 2.06
CA GLU A 52 -3.33 -7.62 3.41
C GLU A 52 -2.10 -7.50 4.32
N ASN A 53 -0.95 -7.98 3.85
CA ASN A 53 0.30 -7.97 4.61
C ASN A 53 0.75 -6.54 4.93
N THR A 54 0.70 -5.64 3.94
CA THR A 54 1.13 -4.26 4.11
C THR A 54 0.20 -3.49 5.05
N LEU A 55 -1.12 -3.68 4.98
CA LEU A 55 -2.04 -2.97 5.87
C LEU A 55 -2.02 -3.52 7.31
N ILE A 56 -1.80 -4.83 7.51
CA ILE A 56 -1.55 -5.39 8.84
C ILE A 56 -0.29 -4.77 9.46
N ALA A 57 0.78 -4.65 8.68
CA ALA A 57 2.03 -4.03 9.11
C ALA A 57 1.81 -2.57 9.57
N VAL A 58 1.07 -1.80 8.78
CA VAL A 58 0.75 -0.40 9.11
C VAL A 58 -0.16 -0.28 10.33
N GLU A 59 -1.18 -1.14 10.46
CA GLU A 59 -2.01 -1.19 11.69
C GLU A 59 -1.15 -1.44 12.94
N GLY A 60 -0.16 -2.32 12.84
CA GLY A 60 0.84 -2.56 13.88
C GLY A 60 1.65 -1.29 14.20
N ALA A 61 2.25 -0.67 13.18
CA ALA A 61 3.04 0.56 13.35
C ALA A 61 2.22 1.71 13.97
N MET A 62 0.98 1.89 13.52
CA MET A 62 0.05 2.87 14.08
C MET A 62 -0.27 2.59 15.55
N ALA A 63 -0.46 1.33 15.94
CA ALA A 63 -0.69 0.95 17.33
C ALA A 63 0.55 1.23 18.22
N GLU A 64 1.76 1.04 17.69
CA GLU A 64 3.00 1.38 18.38
C GLU A 64 3.19 2.90 18.52
N GLN A 65 2.72 3.70 17.55
CA GLN A 65 2.69 5.16 17.66
C GLN A 65 1.75 5.65 18.74
N ILE A 66 0.55 5.07 18.86
CA ILE A 66 -0.38 5.39 19.96
C ILE A 66 0.24 5.09 21.32
N ARG A 67 1.06 4.04 21.41
CA ARG A 67 1.78 3.66 22.66
C ARG A 67 3.02 4.51 22.91
N GLY A 68 3.38 5.42 22.02
CA GLY A 68 4.58 6.25 22.11
C GLY A 68 5.89 5.50 21.89
N ARG A 69 5.83 4.28 21.33
CA ARG A 69 7.01 3.44 21.04
C ARG A 69 7.55 3.61 19.63
N LEU A 70 6.76 4.24 18.76
CA LEU A 70 7.16 4.62 17.42
C LEU A 70 6.78 6.08 17.21
N HIS A 71 7.62 6.84 16.51
CA HIS A 71 7.30 8.21 16.12
C HIS A 71 7.01 8.26 14.62
N GLY A 72 6.11 9.14 14.21
CA GLY A 72 5.69 9.29 12.82
C GLY A 72 5.56 10.75 12.42
N PRO A 73 5.43 11.02 11.11
CA PRO A 73 5.26 12.38 10.60
C PRO A 73 3.91 12.99 10.97
N THR A 74 2.94 12.16 11.38
CA THR A 74 1.59 12.59 11.76
C THR A 74 1.20 11.90 13.07
N ALA A 75 0.52 12.64 13.95
CA ALA A 75 -0.03 12.08 15.18
C ALA A 75 -1.18 11.13 14.82
N ILE A 76 -1.08 9.88 15.28
CA ILE A 76 -2.07 8.85 15.03
C ILE A 76 -3.00 8.67 16.23
N THR A 77 -4.30 8.57 15.95
CA THR A 77 -5.35 8.31 16.93
C THR A 77 -5.90 6.90 16.81
N ALA A 78 -6.63 6.44 17.82
CA ALA A 78 -7.36 5.16 17.76
C ALA A 78 -8.37 5.11 16.60
N GLU A 79 -9.01 6.25 16.29
CA GLU A 79 -9.95 6.35 15.16
C GLU A 79 -9.24 6.11 13.81
N ASP A 80 -8.00 6.58 13.66
CA ASP A 80 -7.21 6.34 12.46
C ASP A 80 -6.91 4.84 12.28
N VAL A 81 -6.62 4.13 13.37
CA VAL A 81 -6.39 2.67 13.33
C VAL A 81 -7.65 1.93 12.91
N ASP A 82 -8.80 2.29 13.48
CA ASP A 82 -10.08 1.66 13.11
C ASP A 82 -10.47 1.98 11.66
N ARG A 83 -10.14 3.19 11.19
CA ARG A 83 -10.30 3.57 9.79
C ARG A 83 -9.44 2.71 8.86
N MET A 84 -8.18 2.48 9.24
CA MET A 84 -7.26 1.61 8.48
C MET A 84 -7.74 0.15 8.47
N ARG A 85 -8.21 -0.37 9.60
CA ARG A 85 -8.82 -1.71 9.69
C ARG A 85 -10.02 -1.86 8.78
N ARG A 86 -10.92 -0.87 8.78
CA ARG A 86 -12.08 -0.86 7.89
C ARG A 86 -11.63 -0.81 6.43
N LEU A 87 -10.63 0.01 6.11
CA LEU A 87 -10.08 0.09 4.76
C LEU A 87 -9.52 -1.26 4.33
N ARG A 88 -8.71 -1.92 5.17
CA ARG A 88 -8.16 -3.26 4.89
C ARG A 88 -9.26 -4.24 4.55
N GLY A 89 -10.26 -4.39 5.42
CA GLY A 89 -11.36 -5.35 5.21
C GLY A 89 -12.15 -5.10 3.92
N LEU A 90 -12.53 -3.85 3.65
CA LEU A 90 -13.25 -3.50 2.42
C LEU A 90 -12.40 -3.63 1.16
N GLY A 91 -11.12 -3.26 1.25
CA GLY A 91 -10.16 -3.41 0.16
C GLY A 91 -9.91 -4.88 -0.18
N SER A 92 -9.70 -5.74 0.82
CA SER A 92 -9.49 -7.18 0.62
C SER A 92 -10.70 -7.85 -0.02
N ALA A 93 -11.92 -7.45 0.38
CA ALA A 93 -13.15 -7.90 -0.27
C ALA A 93 -13.22 -7.46 -1.74
N ALA A 94 -12.96 -6.18 -2.03
CA ALA A 94 -12.98 -5.64 -3.38
C ALA A 94 -11.93 -6.28 -4.30
N LEU A 95 -10.73 -6.54 -3.77
CA LEU A 95 -9.61 -7.17 -4.48
C LEU A 95 -9.85 -8.65 -4.77
N SER A 96 -10.64 -9.33 -3.94
CA SER A 96 -11.03 -10.73 -4.14
C SER A 96 -12.22 -10.91 -5.09
N GLY A 97 -12.62 -9.86 -5.82
CA GLY A 97 -13.76 -9.88 -6.73
C GLY A 97 -15.13 -9.66 -6.06
N GLY A 98 -15.15 -9.25 -4.79
CA GLY A 98 -16.36 -8.90 -4.07
C GLY A 98 -16.98 -7.56 -4.49
N GLU A 99 -18.14 -7.24 -3.91
CA GLU A 99 -18.80 -5.96 -4.11
C GLU A 99 -17.91 -4.79 -3.64
N ARG A 100 -18.01 -3.66 -4.34
CA ARG A 100 -17.25 -2.44 -4.04
C ARG A 100 -18.16 -1.42 -3.38
N PRO A 101 -18.06 -1.23 -2.06
CA PRO A 101 -18.88 -0.25 -1.37
C PRO A 101 -18.62 1.17 -1.92
N PRO A 102 -19.65 2.00 -2.12
CA PRO A 102 -19.48 3.37 -2.61
C PRO A 102 -18.56 4.23 -1.75
N GLU A 103 -18.45 3.92 -0.45
CA GLU A 103 -17.58 4.63 0.48
C GLU A 103 -16.09 4.27 0.36
N LEU A 104 -15.72 3.19 -0.33
CA LEU A 104 -14.36 2.64 -0.32
C LEU A 104 -13.33 3.67 -0.82
N CYS A 105 -13.64 4.41 -1.88
CA CYS A 105 -12.75 5.46 -2.37
C CYS A 105 -12.55 6.57 -1.32
N ARG A 106 -13.63 7.08 -0.72
CA ARG A 106 -13.52 8.14 0.31
C ARG A 106 -12.75 7.66 1.54
N LEU A 107 -12.96 6.40 1.93
CA LEU A 107 -12.24 5.78 3.04
C LEU A 107 -10.74 5.66 2.74
N ALA A 108 -10.38 5.26 1.52
CA ALA A 108 -8.99 5.20 1.06
C ALA A 108 -8.30 6.57 1.15
N LEU A 109 -8.94 7.63 0.62
CA LEU A 109 -8.40 9.00 0.67
C LEU A 109 -8.19 9.48 2.10
N ARG A 110 -9.18 9.28 2.98
CA ARG A 110 -9.09 9.68 4.40
C ARG A 110 -8.03 8.90 5.17
N SER A 111 -7.77 7.66 4.79
CA SER A 111 -6.73 6.84 5.44
C SER A 111 -5.33 7.30 5.05
N MET A 112 -5.10 7.72 3.79
CA MET A 112 -3.83 8.35 3.39
C MET A 112 -3.62 9.70 4.10
N GLU A 113 -4.69 10.49 4.25
CA GLU A 113 -4.65 11.74 5.01
C GLU A 113 -4.27 11.52 6.48
N SER A 114 -4.73 10.44 7.12
CA SER A 114 -4.30 10.10 8.49
C SER A 114 -2.81 9.80 8.60
N LEU A 115 -2.24 9.11 7.62
CA LEU A 115 -0.85 8.65 7.69
C LEU A 115 0.16 9.78 7.46
N PHE A 116 -0.17 10.75 6.62
CA PHE A 116 0.78 11.80 6.19
C PHE A 116 0.25 13.23 6.34
N GLY A 117 -0.93 13.42 6.93
CA GLY A 117 -1.53 14.73 7.13
C GLY A 117 -1.65 15.50 5.81
N PRO A 118 -1.39 16.82 5.80
CA PRO A 118 -1.52 17.66 4.60
C PRO A 118 -0.69 17.21 3.38
N ASP A 119 0.41 16.48 3.61
CA ASP A 119 1.33 16.04 2.56
C ASP A 119 0.88 14.78 1.82
N TRP A 120 -0.21 14.16 2.24
CA TRP A 120 -0.66 12.85 1.73
C TRP A 120 -0.76 12.82 0.20
N LYS A 121 -1.20 13.90 -0.46
CA LYS A 121 -1.32 13.95 -1.93
C LYS A 121 0.01 13.85 -2.63
N ARG A 122 1.04 14.50 -2.08
CA ARG A 122 2.39 14.47 -2.65
C ARG A 122 2.99 13.08 -2.46
N VAL A 123 2.97 12.60 -1.21
CA VAL A 123 3.49 11.28 -0.83
C VAL A 123 2.80 10.17 -1.61
N ALA A 124 1.48 10.23 -1.77
CA ALA A 124 0.72 9.20 -2.48
C ALA A 124 1.08 9.08 -3.97
N ARG A 125 1.39 10.20 -4.63
CA ARG A 125 1.85 10.16 -6.02
C ARG A 125 3.21 9.50 -6.15
N GLU A 126 4.15 9.85 -5.28
CA GLU A 126 5.50 9.27 -5.25
C GLU A 126 5.44 7.78 -4.86
N ALA A 127 4.71 7.44 -3.81
CA ALA A 127 4.53 6.07 -3.34
C ALA A 127 3.86 5.17 -4.37
N ALA A 128 2.85 5.66 -5.10
CA ALA A 128 2.19 4.87 -6.15
C ALA A 128 3.14 4.54 -7.31
N PHE A 129 4.12 5.40 -7.60
CA PHE A 129 5.16 5.09 -8.59
C PHE A 129 6.01 3.89 -8.14
N TYR A 130 6.52 3.92 -6.91
CA TYR A 130 7.34 2.83 -6.36
C TYR A 130 6.54 1.53 -6.17
N ALA A 131 5.31 1.61 -5.67
CA ALA A 131 4.44 0.45 -5.49
C ALA A 131 4.11 -0.24 -6.82
N ARG A 132 3.90 0.53 -7.90
CA ARG A 132 3.70 -0.05 -9.25
C ARG A 132 4.96 -0.76 -9.76
N ALA A 133 6.13 -0.20 -9.53
CA ALA A 133 7.40 -0.82 -9.94
C ALA A 133 7.59 -2.18 -9.24
N LEU A 134 7.33 -2.26 -7.93
CA LEU A 134 7.45 -3.50 -7.16
C LEU A 134 6.37 -4.52 -7.52
N ASN A 135 5.13 -4.09 -7.71
CA ASN A 135 4.08 -5.00 -8.18
C ASN A 135 4.46 -5.64 -9.52
N GLN A 136 5.15 -4.91 -10.42
CA GLN A 136 5.61 -5.48 -11.69
C GLN A 136 6.78 -6.46 -11.52
N GLU A 137 7.67 -6.20 -10.57
CA GLU A 137 8.83 -7.05 -10.28
C GLU A 137 8.42 -8.37 -9.62
N PHE A 138 7.53 -8.33 -8.63
CA PHE A 138 7.12 -9.51 -7.84
C PHE A 138 5.86 -10.21 -8.37
N HIS A 139 5.00 -9.46 -9.07
CA HIS A 139 3.76 -9.98 -9.66
C HIS A 139 3.66 -9.53 -11.12
N PRO A 140 4.59 -9.99 -11.99
CA PRO A 140 4.57 -9.62 -13.39
C PRO A 140 3.22 -10.03 -13.97
N ARG A 141 2.56 -9.09 -14.64
CA ARG A 141 1.30 -9.36 -15.33
C ARG A 141 1.52 -10.53 -16.28
N SER A 142 0.90 -11.68 -15.97
CA SER A 142 0.85 -12.81 -16.87
C SER A 142 -0.12 -12.44 -18.00
N GLY A 143 0.40 -11.76 -19.02
CA GLY A 143 -0.38 -11.23 -20.14
C GLY A 143 0.31 -11.49 -21.47
N GLY A 144 0.07 -12.68 -22.05
CA GLY A 144 -0.06 -12.87 -23.48
C GLY A 144 1.20 -12.81 -24.35
N ARG A 145 1.91 -13.93 -24.46
CA ARG A 145 2.30 -14.42 -25.79
C ARG A 145 1.39 -15.59 -26.14
N ALA A 146 0.27 -15.29 -26.80
CA ALA A 146 -0.09 -16.12 -27.94
C ALA A 146 1.07 -15.99 -28.93
N ALA A 147 2.05 -16.89 -28.83
CA ALA A 147 2.99 -17.09 -29.91
C ALA A 147 2.16 -17.70 -31.04
N GLY A 148 1.68 -16.83 -31.93
CA GLY A 148 1.31 -17.20 -33.27
C GLY A 148 2.50 -17.90 -33.91
N GLY A 149 2.50 -19.22 -33.85
CA GLY A 149 3.28 -20.05 -34.73
C GLY A 149 2.58 -20.04 -36.09
N ALA A 150 2.99 -19.12 -36.95
CA ALA A 150 2.79 -19.28 -38.37
C ALA A 150 3.45 -20.60 -38.78
N SER A 151 2.63 -21.61 -39.08
CA SER A 151 3.05 -22.72 -39.93
C SER A 151 2.50 -22.43 -41.32
N VAL A 152 3.29 -21.70 -42.11
CA VAL A 152 3.13 -21.70 -43.57
C VAL A 152 4.07 -22.77 -44.11
N ASP A 153 3.47 -23.73 -44.80
CA ASP A 153 3.99 -24.74 -45.72
C ASP A 153 5.49 -24.75 -46.04
N ALA A 154 6.08 -25.95 -45.95
CA ALA A 154 6.81 -26.57 -47.07
C ALA A 154 7.31 -27.98 -46.70
N ALA A 155 6.72 -29.01 -47.31
CA ALA A 155 7.41 -29.93 -48.23
C ALA A 155 6.65 -31.26 -48.36
N ARG A 156 6.19 -31.52 -49.58
CA ARG A 156 6.05 -32.80 -50.29
C ARG A 156 6.08 -34.10 -49.49
#